data_AF-A0A951A6W2-F1
#
_entry.id   AF-A0A951A6W2-F1
#
_cell.length_a   1.000
_cell.length_b   1.000
_cell.length_c   1.000
_cell.angle_alpha   90.00
_cell.angle_beta   90.00
_cell.angle_gamma   90.00
#
_symmetry.space_group_name_H-M   'P 1'
#
loop_
_entity.id
_entity.type
_entity.pdbx_description
1 polymer ?
#
loop_
_entity_poly.entity_id
_entity_poly.type
_entity_poly.pdbx_seq_one_letter_code
_entity_poly.pdbx_strand_id
1 'polypeptide(L)'
;MTDRLFPPDVDPQSQCRLPLPRRDELDAEAQRVYDSLANPSGASLRGLRGPGGIHLHSPQLALHTRALNRYLRYEAGLGGRLRELAILVTARELDSQFEWAAHEEEARREGLSSDIIETIRQRRDTAAL
;
A
#
# COMPACT_ATOMS: atom_id res chain seq x y z
N MET A 1 -21.06 -20.68 -15.11
CA MET A 1 -20.05 -20.62 -14.03
C MET A 1 -20.10 -19.22 -13.47
N THR A 2 -20.39 -19.06 -12.18
CA THR A 2 -20.46 -17.73 -11.55
C THR A 2 -19.08 -17.10 -11.65
N ASP A 3 -19.00 -15.97 -12.34
CA ASP A 3 -17.76 -15.25 -12.63
C ASP A 3 -17.22 -14.65 -11.32
N ARG A 4 -16.44 -15.44 -10.58
CA ARG A 4 -15.92 -15.03 -9.29
C ARG A 4 -14.66 -14.20 -9.55
N LEU A 5 -14.74 -12.91 -9.23
CA LEU A 5 -13.67 -11.93 -9.47
C LEU A 5 -12.33 -12.30 -8.79
N PHE A 6 -12.37 -13.13 -7.76
CA PHE A 6 -11.22 -13.59 -6.99
C PHE A 6 -11.22 -15.11 -6.80
N PRO A 7 -10.03 -15.71 -6.55
CA PRO A 7 -9.91 -17.11 -6.10
C PRO A 7 -10.84 -17.44 -4.92
N PRO A 8 -11.25 -18.71 -4.76
CA PRO A 8 -12.26 -19.09 -3.78
C PRO A 8 -11.85 -18.85 -2.32
N ASP A 9 -10.55 -18.81 -2.05
CA ASP A 9 -9.90 -18.57 -0.76
C ASP A 9 -9.61 -17.09 -0.48
N VAL A 10 -9.97 -16.19 -1.39
CA VAL A 10 -9.83 -14.73 -1.20
C VAL A 10 -11.16 -14.16 -0.70
N ASP A 11 -11.08 -13.45 0.42
CA ASP A 11 -12.19 -12.70 0.97
C ASP A 11 -12.46 -11.45 0.10
N PRO A 12 -13.71 -11.27 -0.38
CA PRO A 12 -14.02 -10.21 -1.36
C PRO A 12 -13.95 -8.80 -0.78
N GLN A 13 -14.04 -8.64 0.54
CA GLN A 13 -14.02 -7.34 1.20
C GLN A 13 -12.58 -6.83 1.40
N SER A 14 -11.73 -7.69 1.96
CA SER A 14 -10.30 -7.43 2.21
C SER A 14 -9.43 -7.54 0.95
N GLN A 15 -9.87 -8.33 -0.04
CA GLN A 15 -9.06 -8.78 -1.19
C GLN A 15 -7.81 -9.56 -0.78
N CYS A 16 -7.85 -10.17 0.41
CA CYS A 16 -6.80 -10.99 1.00
C CYS A 16 -7.40 -12.34 1.42
N ARG A 17 -6.56 -13.31 1.82
CA ARG A 17 -7.05 -14.59 2.36
C ARG A 17 -7.67 -14.48 3.75
N LEU A 18 -7.37 -13.39 4.46
CA LEU A 18 -7.92 -13.10 5.78
C LEU A 18 -9.05 -12.07 5.65
N PRO A 19 -10.22 -12.30 6.28
CA PRO A 19 -11.26 -11.29 6.34
C PRO A 19 -10.80 -10.07 7.13
N LEU A 20 -11.47 -8.92 6.96
CA LEU A 20 -11.23 -7.76 7.82
C LEU A 20 -11.78 -8.00 9.23
N PRO A 21 -11.08 -7.57 10.29
CA PRO A 21 -11.66 -7.50 11.62
C PRO A 21 -12.90 -6.61 11.63
N ARG A 22 -13.90 -6.98 12.42
CA ARG A 22 -15.07 -6.14 12.59
C ARG A 22 -14.75 -4.95 13.48
N ARG A 23 -15.14 -3.76 13.04
CA ARG A 23 -14.87 -2.51 13.76
C ARG A 23 -15.38 -2.54 15.21
N ASP A 24 -16.55 -3.14 15.46
CA ASP A 24 -17.16 -3.21 16.79
C ASP A 24 -16.48 -4.20 17.76
N GLU A 25 -15.62 -5.08 17.24
CA GLU A 25 -14.82 -6.02 18.02
C GLU A 25 -13.41 -5.47 18.36
N LEU A 26 -13.04 -4.33 17.77
CA LEU A 26 -11.77 -3.67 18.02
C LEU A 26 -11.83 -2.79 19.28
N ASP A 27 -10.71 -2.67 19.99
CA ASP A 27 -10.56 -1.68 21.06
C ASP A 27 -10.61 -0.24 20.51
N ALA A 28 -10.74 0.74 21.41
CA ALA A 28 -10.89 2.15 21.03
C ALA A 28 -9.72 2.70 20.20
N GLU A 29 -8.54 2.10 20.30
CA GLU A 29 -7.36 2.53 19.57
C GLU A 29 -7.30 1.94 18.16
N ALA A 30 -7.54 0.64 18.03
CA ALA A 30 -7.68 -0.02 16.74
C ALA A 30 -8.89 0.50 15.95
N GLN A 31 -9.99 0.89 16.61
CA GLN A 31 -11.11 1.58 15.95
C GLN A 31 -10.66 2.89 15.30
N ARG A 32 -9.83 3.69 15.97
CA ARG A 32 -9.27 4.93 15.38
C ARG A 32 -8.41 4.65 14.16
N VAL A 33 -7.63 3.57 14.18
CA VAL A 33 -6.83 3.14 13.02
C VAL A 33 -7.73 2.66 11.88
N TYR A 34 -8.73 1.83 12.19
CA TYR A 34 -9.74 1.37 11.24
C TYR A 34 -10.40 2.55 10.54
N ASP A 35 -10.90 3.53 11.30
CA ASP A 35 -11.59 4.71 10.78
C ASP A 35 -10.67 5.57 9.91
N SER A 36 -9.40 5.72 10.32
CA SER A 36 -8.40 6.43 9.53
C SER A 36 -8.11 5.74 8.19
N LEU A 37 -8.17 4.42 8.11
CA LEU A 37 -7.97 3.64 6.88
C LEU A 37 -9.24 3.56 6.03
N ALA A 38 -10.42 3.59 6.66
CA ALA A 38 -11.71 3.56 5.99
C ALA A 38 -12.10 4.92 5.39
N ASN A 39 -11.48 6.02 5.84
CA ASN A 39 -11.76 7.36 5.33
C ASN A 39 -11.32 7.49 3.86
N PRO A 40 -12.26 7.69 2.91
CA PRO A 40 -11.94 7.80 1.48
C PRO A 40 -11.14 9.06 1.12
N SER A 41 -11.15 10.07 1.99
CA SER A 41 -10.33 11.29 1.85
C SER A 41 -9.04 11.22 2.69
N GLY A 42 -8.72 10.04 3.24
CA GLY A 42 -7.51 9.82 4.03
C GLY A 42 -6.25 9.68 3.19
N ALA A 43 -5.10 9.63 3.86
CA ALA A 43 -3.79 9.51 3.20
C ALA A 43 -3.45 8.08 2.72
N SER A 44 -4.34 7.10 2.93
CA SER A 44 -4.09 5.71 2.51
C SER A 44 -4.47 5.52 1.04
N LEU A 45 -3.53 5.07 0.22
CA LEU A 45 -3.77 4.81 -1.21
C LEU A 45 -4.83 3.72 -1.43
N ARG A 46 -4.88 2.70 -0.57
CA ARG A 46 -5.76 1.52 -0.72
C ARG A 46 -6.70 1.28 0.45
N GLY A 47 -6.73 2.20 1.42
CA GLY A 47 -7.59 2.13 2.60
C GLY A 47 -7.38 0.85 3.41
N LEU A 48 -8.48 0.13 3.68
CA LEU A 48 -8.49 -1.17 4.36
C LEU A 48 -7.99 -2.33 3.48
N ARG A 49 -7.79 -2.13 2.17
CA ARG A 49 -7.31 -3.17 1.26
C ARG A 49 -5.78 -3.15 1.26
N GLY A 50 -5.15 -4.18 1.82
CA GLY A 50 -3.69 -4.31 1.90
C GLY A 50 -3.14 -4.33 3.33
N PRO A 51 -1.84 -4.02 3.52
CA PRO A 51 -1.15 -4.20 4.80
C PRO A 51 -1.83 -3.50 5.99
N GLY A 52 -2.38 -2.29 5.79
CA GLY A 52 -3.07 -1.56 6.84
C GLY A 52 -4.28 -2.31 7.41
N GLY A 53 -5.10 -2.92 6.55
CA GLY A 53 -6.24 -3.74 6.98
C GLY A 53 -5.82 -5.06 7.61
N ILE A 54 -4.75 -5.69 7.10
CA ILE A 54 -4.20 -6.92 7.68
C ILE A 54 -3.64 -6.67 9.08
N HIS A 55 -2.95 -5.55 9.30
CA HIS A 55 -2.37 -5.21 10.60
C HIS A 55 -3.45 -5.02 11.68
N LEU A 56 -4.73 -4.77 11.34
CA LEU A 56 -5.80 -4.66 12.33
C LEU A 56 -6.07 -5.96 13.10
N HIS A 57 -5.62 -7.12 12.57
CA HIS A 57 -5.60 -8.38 13.32
C HIS A 57 -4.61 -8.36 14.50
N SER A 58 -3.73 -7.36 14.55
CA SER A 58 -2.82 -7.07 15.66
C SER A 58 -2.83 -5.55 15.95
N PRO A 59 -3.74 -5.05 16.80
CA PRO A 59 -3.87 -3.63 17.13
C PRO A 59 -2.55 -2.92 17.44
N GLN A 60 -1.70 -3.54 18.26
CA GLN A 60 -0.40 -2.99 18.63
C GLN A 60 0.54 -2.85 17.43
N LEU A 61 0.57 -3.85 16.53
CA LEU A 61 1.35 -3.76 15.29
C LEU A 61 0.82 -2.66 14.37
N ALA A 62 -0.50 -2.52 14.24
CA ALA A 62 -1.11 -1.48 13.41
C ALA A 62 -0.70 -0.07 13.86
N LEU A 63 -0.59 0.15 15.17
CA LEU A 63 -0.15 1.44 15.73
C LEU A 63 1.30 1.75 15.40
N HIS A 64 2.20 0.80 15.68
CA HIS A 64 3.63 0.99 15.42
C HIS A 64 3.92 1.17 13.94
N THR A 65 3.33 0.33 13.09
CA THR A 65 3.54 0.41 11.64
C THR A 65 2.96 1.68 11.04
N ARG A 66 1.84 2.19 11.55
CA ARG A 66 1.28 3.47 11.09
C ARG A 66 2.20 4.65 11.41
N ALA A 67 2.73 4.71 12.62
CA ALA A 67 3.68 5.77 13.02
C ALA A 67 4.96 5.71 12.16
N LEU A 68 5.52 4.51 11.98
CA LEU A 68 6.69 4.30 11.13
C LEU A 68 6.44 4.74 9.68
N ASN A 69 5.32 4.31 9.09
CA ASN A 69 4.97 4.67 7.72
C ASN A 69 4.77 6.18 7.54
N ARG A 70 4.18 6.86 8.52
CA ARG A 70 4.02 8.32 8.50
C ARG A 70 5.38 9.01 8.48
N TYR A 71 6.30 8.59 9.35
CA TYR A 71 7.65 9.14 9.40
C TYR A 71 8.37 8.96 8.06
N LEU A 72 8.43 7.72 7.55
CA LEU A 72 9.14 7.41 6.31
C LEU A 72 8.56 8.14 5.09
N ARG A 73 7.24 8.36 5.05
CA ARG A 73 6.59 8.98 3.89
C ARG A 73 6.66 10.51 3.91
N TYR A 74 6.63 11.15 5.08
CA TYR A 74 6.39 12.59 5.19
C TYR A 74 7.38 13.35 6.07
N GLU A 75 8.15 12.68 6.92
CA GLU A 75 9.00 13.34 7.93
C GLU A 75 10.50 13.03 7.78
N ALA A 76 10.85 11.98 7.04
CA ALA A 76 12.23 11.59 6.77
C ALA A 76 12.99 12.55 5.82
N GLY A 77 12.34 13.62 5.33
CA GLY A 77 12.95 14.62 4.44
C GLY A 77 13.13 14.17 2.99
N LEU A 78 12.60 13.00 2.60
CA LEU A 78 12.59 12.53 1.22
C LEU A 78 11.44 13.19 0.46
N GLY A 79 11.76 13.89 -0.65
CA GLY A 79 10.74 14.40 -1.56
C GLY A 79 9.93 13.27 -2.20
N GLY A 80 8.67 13.54 -2.57
CA GLY A 80 7.74 12.53 -3.08
C GLY A 80 8.28 11.73 -4.26
N ARG A 81 8.89 12.40 -5.25
CA ARG A 81 9.55 11.74 -6.39
C ARG A 81 10.59 10.69 -5.98
N LEU A 82 11.44 10.99 -4.99
CA LEU A 82 12.48 10.06 -4.53
C LEU A 82 11.88 8.92 -3.70
N ARG A 83 10.89 9.23 -2.87
CA ARG A 83 10.13 8.23 -2.10
C ARG A 83 9.46 7.21 -3.03
N GLU A 84 8.72 7.66 -4.03
CA GLU A 84 8.02 6.77 -4.95
C GLU A 84 8.99 5.97 -5.84
N LEU A 85 10.13 6.56 -6.23
CA LEU A 85 11.21 5.83 -6.90
C LEU A 85 11.71 4.66 -6.02
N ALA A 86 12.01 4.91 -4.75
CA ALA A 86 12.48 3.86 -3.84
C ALA A 86 11.42 2.75 -3.64
N ILE A 87 10.13 3.12 -3.57
CA ILE A 87 9.04 2.18 -3.45
C ILE A 87 8.92 1.30 -4.70
N LEU A 88 8.93 1.88 -5.91
CA LEU A 88 8.80 1.11 -7.15
C LEU A 88 9.98 0.18 -7.40
N VAL A 89 11.22 0.63 -7.10
CA VAL A 89 12.40 -0.24 -7.14
C VAL A 89 12.21 -1.43 -6.19
N THR A 90 11.85 -1.17 -4.92
CA THR A 90 11.62 -2.23 -3.93
C THR A 90 10.50 -3.19 -4.36
N ALA A 91 9.39 -2.65 -4.88
CA ALA A 91 8.27 -3.44 -5.37
C ALA A 91 8.69 -4.37 -6.52
N ARG A 92 9.55 -3.89 -7.43
CA ARG A 92 10.06 -4.71 -8.54
C ARG A 92 11.12 -5.72 -8.12
N GLU A 93 11.97 -5.39 -7.17
CA GLU A 93 12.98 -6.31 -6.63
C GLU A 93 12.31 -7.49 -5.90
N LEU A 94 11.19 -7.23 -5.21
CA LEU A 94 10.43 -8.26 -4.50
C LEU A 94 9.27 -8.86 -5.30
N ASP A 95 9.13 -8.50 -6.58
CA ASP A 95 8.01 -8.88 -7.44
C ASP A 95 6.61 -8.64 -6.82
N SER A 96 6.50 -7.58 -6.01
CA SER A 96 5.27 -7.18 -5.32
C SER A 96 4.30 -6.47 -6.26
N GLN A 97 3.36 -7.23 -6.81
CA GLN A 97 2.30 -6.70 -7.68
C GLN A 97 1.39 -5.70 -6.95
N PHE A 98 1.14 -5.92 -5.66
CA PHE A 98 0.29 -5.03 -4.86
C PHE A 98 0.93 -3.64 -4.71
N GLU A 99 2.19 -3.59 -4.27
CA GLU A 99 2.89 -2.32 -4.08
C GLU A 99 3.07 -1.60 -5.41
N TRP A 100 3.44 -2.33 -6.47
CA TRP A 100 3.55 -1.74 -7.81
C TRP A 100 2.23 -1.09 -8.26
N ALA A 101 1.12 -1.83 -8.19
CA ALA A 101 -0.17 -1.33 -8.62
C ALA A 101 -0.70 -0.18 -7.75
N ALA A 102 -0.34 -0.14 -6.46
CA ALA A 102 -0.72 0.95 -5.57
C ALA A 102 0.09 2.22 -5.83
N HIS A 103 1.36 2.10 -6.21
CA HIS A 103 2.31 3.20 -6.22
C HIS A 103 2.67 3.73 -7.61
N GLU A 104 2.40 3.00 -8.70
CA GLU A 104 2.74 3.47 -10.05
C GLU A 104 2.08 4.81 -10.39
N GLU A 105 0.78 4.95 -10.15
CA GLU A 105 0.06 6.19 -10.45
C GLU A 105 0.55 7.33 -9.56
N GLU A 106 0.82 7.04 -8.29
CA GLU A 106 1.33 8.04 -7.33
C GLU A 106 2.72 8.52 -7.71
N ALA A 107 3.60 7.61 -8.17
CA ALA A 107 4.91 7.97 -8.70
C ALA A 107 4.83 8.96 -9.87
N ARG A 108 3.87 8.77 -10.77
CA ARG A 108 3.62 9.69 -11.90
C ARG A 108 3.14 11.05 -11.41
N ARG A 109 2.22 11.07 -10.44
CA ARG A 109 1.70 12.32 -9.82
C ARG A 109 2.81 13.12 -9.12
N GLU A 110 3.74 12.42 -8.48
CA GLU A 110 4.92 12.99 -7.82
C GLU A 110 6.05 13.36 -8.81
N GLY A 111 5.82 13.21 -10.13
CA GLY A 111 6.74 13.68 -11.18
C GLY A 111 7.84 12.70 -11.58
N LEU A 112 7.70 11.41 -11.28
CA LEU A 112 8.59 10.38 -11.83
C LEU A 112 8.27 10.13 -13.31
N SER A 113 9.26 10.17 -14.19
CA SER A 113 9.04 10.03 -15.63
C SER A 113 8.64 8.60 -16.02
N SER A 114 7.85 8.48 -17.09
CA SER A 114 7.47 7.18 -17.65
C SER A 114 8.68 6.32 -18.01
N ASP A 115 9.75 6.92 -18.52
CA ASP A 115 10.96 6.19 -18.92
C ASP A 115 11.67 5.55 -17.72
N ILE A 116 11.70 6.24 -16.56
CA ILE A 116 12.24 5.66 -15.32
C ILE A 116 11.34 4.51 -14.84
N ILE A 117 10.02 4.70 -14.82
CA ILE A 117 9.07 3.67 -14.39
C ILE A 117 9.20 2.42 -15.26
N GLU A 118 9.28 2.58 -16.59
CA GLU A 118 9.44 1.46 -17.51
C GLU A 118 10.81 0.81 -17.42
N THR A 119 11.86 1.58 -17.15
CA THR A 119 13.21 1.04 -16.88
C THR A 119 13.20 0.12 -15.67
N ILE A 120 12.55 0.54 -14.58
CA ILE A 120 12.38 -0.31 -13.39
C ILE A 120 11.53 -1.53 -13.75
N ARG A 121 10.34 -1.34 -14.36
CA ARG A 121 9.40 -2.43 -14.68
C ARG A 121 10.07 -3.56 -15.46
N GLN A 122 10.88 -3.19 -16.44
CA GLN A 122 11.53 -4.10 -17.39
C GLN A 122 12.93 -4.52 -16.95
N ARG A 123 13.41 -4.06 -15.78
CA ARG A 123 14.79 -4.25 -15.29
C ARG A 123 15.84 -3.90 -16.36
N ARG A 124 15.65 -2.76 -17.04
CA ARG A 124 16.59 -2.26 -18.06
C ARG A 124 17.79 -1.57 -17.41
N ASP A 125 18.86 -1.49 -18.17
CA ASP A 125 20.04 -0.72 -17.79
C ASP A 125 19.71 0.78 -17.74
N THR A 126 20.25 1.49 -16.75
CA THR A 126 20.02 2.92 -16.53
C THR A 126 20.82 3.82 -17.47
N ALA A 127 21.77 3.30 -18.25
CA ALA A 127 22.57 4.06 -19.22
C ALA A 127 21.72 4.66 -20.35
N ALA A 128 20.47 4.21 -20.51
CA ALA A 128 19.53 4.70 -21.51
C ALA A 128 18.54 5.76 -20.97
N LEU A 129 18.70 6.22 -19.72
CA LEU A 129 17.85 7.23 -19.06
C LEU A 129 18.35 8.67 -19.21
#